data_AF-A0A968T5A4-F1
#
_entry.id   AF-A0A968T5A4-F1
#
_cell.length_a   1.000
_cell.length_b   1.000
_cell.length_c   1.000
_cell.angle_alpha   90.00
_cell.angle_beta   90.00
_cell.angle_gamma   90.00
#
_symmetry.space_group_name_H-M   'P 1'
#
loop_
_entity.id
_entity.type
_entity.pdbx_description
1 polymer ?
#
loop_
_entity_poly.entity_id
_entity_poly.type
_entity_poly.pdbx_seq_one_letter_code
_entity_poly.pdbx_strand_id
1 'polypeptide(L)'
;MVVIGYGVVKNSVVTGAISSVKAEDFENLSISQAQQALQGKTSGVQVISNSGSPGAPMKIRIRGFSSNNNSEPIYIVDGAKAGSIRDLDPNDIESMEVLKDAASTAIYGAEGGNGVV
;
A
#
# COMPACT_ATOMS: atom_id res chain seq x y z
N MET A 1 6.46 -13.35 -3.44
CA MET A 1 5.71 -14.00 -2.33
C MET A 1 4.91 -12.89 -1.65
N VAL A 2 4.23 -13.12 -0.52
CA VAL A 2 3.55 -12.06 0.25
C VAL A 2 4.22 -11.97 1.62
N VAL A 3 4.74 -10.81 1.99
CA VAL A 3 5.38 -10.55 3.29
C VAL A 3 4.35 -9.92 4.22
N ILE A 4 3.91 -10.71 5.21
CA ILE A 4 2.99 -10.23 6.25
C ILE A 4 3.75 -10.25 7.57
N GLY A 5 4.14 -9.07 8.05
CA GLY A 5 4.98 -8.93 9.23
C GLY A 5 6.32 -9.62 9.04
N TYR A 6 6.58 -10.65 9.85
CA TYR A 6 7.84 -11.43 9.82
C TYR A 6 7.73 -12.77 9.05
N GLY A 7 6.56 -13.08 8.49
CA GLY A 7 6.29 -14.35 7.80
C GLY A 7 6.15 -14.17 6.29
N VAL A 8 6.79 -15.04 5.52
CA VAL A 8 6.65 -15.08 4.05
C VAL A 8 5.60 -16.13 3.68
N VAL A 9 4.44 -15.68 3.19
CA VAL A 9 3.34 -16.56 2.75
C VAL A 9 3.19 -16.51 1.24
N LYS A 10 2.74 -17.61 0.62
CA LYS A 10 2.41 -17.58 -0.81
C LYS A 10 1.09 -16.81 -0.99
N ASN A 11 1.09 -15.87 -1.93
CA ASN A 11 -0.08 -15.07 -2.33
C ASN A 11 -1.34 -15.92 -2.56
N SER A 12 -1.17 -17.14 -3.08
CA SER A 12 -2.26 -18.08 -3.37
C SER A 12 -2.94 -18.70 -2.13
N VAL A 13 -2.36 -18.59 -0.94
CA VAL A 13 -2.84 -19.29 0.27
C VAL A 13 -3.47 -18.34 1.28
N VAL A 14 -3.43 -17.03 1.04
CA VAL A 14 -4.08 -16.09 1.95
C VAL A 14 -5.55 -15.95 1.55
N THR A 15 -6.44 -16.44 2.40
CA THR A 15 -7.90 -16.32 2.25
C THR A 15 -8.41 -14.89 2.49
N GLY A 16 -7.50 -13.97 2.80
CA GLY A 16 -7.75 -12.58 3.08
C GLY A 16 -7.86 -11.71 1.82
N ALA A 17 -8.37 -10.49 2.00
CA ALA A 17 -8.40 -9.49 0.94
C ALA A 17 -7.05 -8.76 0.89
N ILE A 18 -6.05 -9.44 0.35
CA ILE A 18 -4.74 -8.88 0.04
C ILE A 18 -4.67 -8.58 -1.45
N SER A 19 -3.92 -7.55 -1.82
CA SER A 19 -3.59 -7.32 -3.22
C SER A 19 -2.14 -6.97 -3.38
N SER A 20 -1.48 -7.74 -4.23
CA SER A 20 -0.08 -7.55 -4.59
C SER A 20 0.02 -6.81 -5.91
N VAL A 21 0.92 -5.85 -5.98
CA VAL A 21 1.37 -5.22 -7.22
C VAL A 21 2.86 -5.49 -7.34
N LYS A 22 3.31 -6.03 -8.48
CA LYS A 22 4.73 -6.31 -8.71
C LYS A 22 5.41 -5.17 -9.47
N ALA A 23 6.73 -5.07 -9.37
CA ALA A 23 7.55 -4.14 -10.14
C ALA A 23 7.17 -4.10 -11.63
N GLU A 24 7.06 -5.27 -12.24
CA GLU A 24 6.66 -5.49 -13.65
C GLU A 24 5.41 -4.70 -14.08
N ASP A 25 4.44 -4.52 -13.16
CA ASP A 25 3.17 -3.86 -13.43
C ASP A 25 3.30 -2.34 -13.55
N PHE A 26 4.34 -1.75 -12.97
CA PHE A 26 4.53 -0.30 -12.91
C PHE A 26 5.88 0.18 -13.45
N GLU A 27 6.85 -0.70 -13.70
CA GLU A 27 8.11 -0.39 -14.41
C GLU A 27 7.85 0.19 -15.81
N ASN A 28 6.77 -0.23 -16.47
CA ASN A 28 6.38 0.25 -17.80
C ASN A 28 5.64 1.60 -17.78
N LEU A 29 5.37 2.15 -16.59
CA LEU A 29 4.70 3.42 -16.39
C LEU A 29 5.73 4.45 -15.90
N SER A 30 5.68 5.68 -16.42
CA SER A 30 6.47 6.78 -15.86
C SER A 30 5.82 7.25 -14.56
N ILE A 31 6.06 6.51 -13.49
CA ILE A 31 5.65 6.87 -12.14
C ILE A 31 6.80 7.57 -11.44
N SER A 32 6.48 8.69 -10.81
CA SER A 32 7.44 9.50 -10.04
C SER A 32 7.47 9.14 -8.56
N GLN A 33 6.46 8.40 -8.09
CA GLN A 33 6.24 8.07 -6.69
C GLN A 33 5.61 6.69 -6.57
N ALA A 34 6.00 5.93 -5.54
CA ALA A 34 5.46 4.60 -5.24
C ALA A 34 3.92 4.57 -5.15
N GLN A 35 3.31 5.66 -4.68
CA GLN A 35 1.86 5.74 -4.51
C GLN A 35 1.10 5.71 -5.84
N GLN A 36 1.71 6.18 -6.94
CA GLN A 36 1.12 6.09 -8.29
C GLN A 36 1.06 4.65 -8.79
N ALA A 37 2.01 3.81 -8.41
CA ALA A 37 2.05 2.41 -8.82
C ALA A 37 0.82 1.62 -8.35
N LEU A 38 0.24 1.99 -7.19
CA LEU A 38 -0.96 1.36 -6.65
C LEU A 38 -2.24 1.83 -7.33
N GLN A 39 -2.19 2.96 -8.05
CA GLN A 39 -3.35 3.56 -8.69
C GLN A 39 -3.89 2.64 -9.79
N GLY A 40 -5.13 2.17 -9.63
CA GLY A 40 -5.80 1.33 -10.64
C GLY A 40 -5.25 -0.10 -10.76
N LYS A 41 -4.16 -0.45 -10.06
CA LYS A 41 -3.60 -1.81 -10.03
C LYS A 41 -4.26 -2.70 -8.98
N THR A 42 -4.77 -2.09 -7.91
CA THR A 42 -5.41 -2.80 -6.81
C THR A 42 -6.85 -2.35 -6.62
N SER A 43 -7.77 -3.31 -6.50
CA SER A 43 -9.18 -3.02 -6.22
C SER A 43 -9.38 -2.37 -4.84
N GLY A 44 -10.21 -1.33 -4.76
CA GLY A 44 -10.51 -0.67 -3.49
C GLY A 44 -9.36 0.14 -2.89
N VAL A 45 -8.28 0.38 -3.65
CA VAL A 45 -7.26 1.38 -3.33
C VAL A 45 -7.54 2.65 -4.12
N GLN A 46 -7.68 3.76 -3.42
CA GLN A 46 -7.85 5.08 -4.01
C GLN A 46 -6.63 5.93 -3.70
N VAL A 47 -6.00 6.46 -4.73
CA VAL A 47 -4.89 7.40 -4.63
C VAL A 47 -5.45 8.78 -4.92
N ILE A 48 -5.43 9.65 -3.91
CA ILE A 48 -5.97 11.00 -3.98
C ILE A 48 -4.81 11.97 -4.01
N SER A 49 -4.63 12.65 -5.14
CA SER A 49 -3.69 13.77 -5.26
C SER A 49 -4.35 15.04 -4.71
N ASN A 50 -3.69 15.72 -3.76
CA ASN A 50 -4.18 17.00 -3.24
C ASN A 50 -3.80 18.19 -4.14
N SER A 51 -2.89 17.98 -5.09
CA SER A 51 -2.52 18.97 -6.11
C SER A 51 -2.05 18.28 -7.40
N GLY A 52 -2.12 18.99 -8.52
CA GLY A 52 -1.64 18.52 -9.84
C GLY A 52 -0.15 18.76 -10.08
N SER A 53 0.60 19.19 -9.07
CA SER A 53 2.04 19.38 -9.18
C SER A 53 2.78 18.03 -9.10
N PRO A 54 3.80 17.79 -9.94
CA PRO A 54 4.70 16.65 -9.79
C PRO A 54 5.30 16.62 -8.38
N GLY A 55 5.35 15.46 -7.74
CA GLY A 55 5.91 15.30 -6.39
C GLY A 55 4.96 15.67 -5.23
N ALA A 56 3.74 16.14 -5.51
CA ALA A 56 2.75 16.50 -4.50
C ALA A 56 2.41 15.37 -3.51
N PRO A 57 1.97 15.69 -2.28
CA PRO A 57 1.48 14.70 -1.35
C PRO A 57 0.22 14.04 -1.90
N MET A 58 0.36 12.77 -2.29
CA MET A 58 -0.76 11.88 -2.52
C MET A 58 -1.15 11.20 -1.21
N LYS A 59 -2.45 10.97 -1.03
CA LYS A 59 -2.99 10.17 0.08
C LYS A 59 -3.53 8.86 -0.48
N ILE A 60 -3.15 7.75 0.14
CA ILE A 60 -3.73 6.45 -0.18
C ILE A 60 -4.91 6.21 0.76
N ARG A 61 -5.98 5.63 0.22
CA ARG A 61 -7.14 5.16 0.98
C ARG A 61 -7.50 3.75 0.56
N ILE A 62 -7.74 2.89 1.54
CA ILE A 62 -8.13 1.50 1.35
C ILE A 62 -9.58 1.35 1.78
N ARG A 63 -10.44 0.88 0.88
CA ARG A 63 -11.89 0.66 1.12
C ARG A 63 -12.67 1.91 1.55
N GLY A 64 -12.25 3.10 1.10
CA GLY A 64 -12.99 4.35 1.32
C GLY A 64 -12.71 5.01 2.67
N PHE A 65 -13.69 5.71 3.23
CA PHE A 65 -13.56 6.41 4.50
C PHE A 65 -13.95 5.49 5.66
N SER A 66 -12.98 5.04 6.46
CA SER A 66 -13.24 4.30 7.69
C SER A 66 -13.58 5.24 8.86
N SER A 67 -13.05 6.47 8.83
CA SER A 67 -13.20 7.47 9.88
C SER A 67 -13.29 8.89 9.32
N ASN A 68 -14.05 9.76 9.99
CA ASN A 68 -14.29 11.14 9.59
C ASN A 68 -13.05 12.05 9.72
N ASN A 69 -11.99 11.61 10.39
CA ASN A 69 -10.82 12.46 10.68
C ASN A 69 -9.55 11.98 9.95
N ASN A 70 -9.09 10.75 10.22
CA ASN A 70 -7.92 10.18 9.55
C ASN A 70 -8.20 8.73 9.11
N SER A 71 -8.13 8.49 7.80
CA SER A 71 -8.33 7.17 7.16
C SER A 71 -7.10 6.79 6.33
N GLU A 72 -5.92 7.29 6.70
CA GLU A 72 -4.66 6.91 6.06
C GLU A 72 -4.22 5.52 6.55
N PRO A 73 -3.74 4.65 5.64
CA PRO A 73 -3.15 3.38 6.02
C PRO A 73 -1.77 3.60 6.65
N ILE A 74 -1.27 2.58 7.34
CA ILE A 74 0.13 2.55 7.75
C ILE A 74 1.00 2.03 6.60
N TYR A 75 2.22 2.52 6.51
CA TYR A 75 3.21 2.08 5.54
C TYR A 75 4.26 1.22 6.21
N ILE A 76 4.56 0.07 5.62
CA ILE A 76 5.59 -0.86 6.08
C ILE A 76 6.61 -1.03 4.96
N VAL A 77 7.87 -0.68 5.24
CA VAL A 77 8.99 -0.80 4.30
C VAL A 77 9.99 -1.76 4.93
N ASP A 78 10.28 -2.87 4.24
CA ASP A 78 11.19 -3.92 4.71
C ASP A 78 10.88 -4.43 6.14
N GLY A 79 9.60 -4.48 6.50
CA GLY A 79 9.13 -4.92 7.82
C GLY A 79 9.20 -3.86 8.92
N ALA A 80 9.63 -2.64 8.62
CA ALA A 80 9.64 -1.51 9.54
C ALA A 80 8.54 -0.49 9.20
N LYS A 81 7.93 0.11 10.22
CA LYS A 81 6.92 1.17 10.02
C LYS A 81 7.59 2.43 9.47
N ALA A 82 7.16 2.83 8.27
CA ALA A 82 7.58 4.08 7.64
C ALA A 82 6.49 5.15 7.81
N GLY A 83 6.91 6.40 7.96
CA GLY A 83 5.98 7.54 7.97
C GLY A 83 5.45 7.89 6.58
N SER A 84 6.20 7.57 5.53
CA SER A 84 5.83 7.82 4.14
C SER A 84 6.58 6.89 3.18
N ILE A 85 5.99 6.66 2.01
CA ILE A 85 6.59 5.93 0.88
C ILE A 85 6.94 6.87 -0.30
N ARG A 86 6.92 8.18 -0.05
CA ARG A 86 7.12 9.22 -1.08
C ARG A 86 8.56 9.36 -1.54
N ASP A 87 9.47 9.13 -0.60
CA ASP A 87 10.92 9.24 -0.82
C ASP A 87 11.54 7.91 -1.30
N LEU A 88 10.71 6.88 -1.50
CA LEU A 88 11.14 5.61 -2.08
C LEU A 88 11.19 5.74 -3.60
N ASP A 89 12.33 5.36 -4.18
CA ASP A 89 12.47 5.22 -5.61
C ASP A 89 11.59 4.03 -6.08
N PRO A 90 10.66 4.24 -7.02
CA PRO A 90 9.87 3.15 -7.58
C PRO A 90 10.70 2.01 -8.17
N ASN A 91 11.93 2.28 -8.64
CA ASN A 91 12.82 1.25 -9.20
C ASN A 91 13.41 0.31 -8.13
N ASP A 92 13.44 0.74 -6.87
CA ASP A 92 13.91 -0.08 -5.75
C ASP A 92 12.79 -0.98 -5.17
N ILE A 93 11.56 -0.87 -5.68
CA ILE A 93 10.40 -1.60 -5.19
C ILE A 93 10.22 -2.90 -5.96
N GLU A 94 10.50 -4.03 -5.32
CA GLU A 94 10.25 -5.37 -5.91
C GLU A 94 8.75 -5.69 -5.96
N SER A 95 8.04 -5.43 -4.86
CA SER A 95 6.60 -5.68 -4.74
C SER A 95 5.96 -4.79 -3.68
N MET A 96 4.72 -4.40 -3.90
CA MET A 96 3.86 -3.75 -2.90
C MET A 96 2.68 -4.62 -2.58
N GLU A 97 2.33 -4.66 -1.30
CA GLU A 97 1.27 -5.52 -0.80
C GLU A 97 0.29 -4.72 0.03
N VAL A 98 -0.94 -4.66 -0.45
CA VAL A 98 -2.00 -3.94 0.22
C VAL A 98 -2.86 -4.93 1.01
N LEU A 99 -2.78 -4.85 2.33
CA LEU A 99 -3.61 -5.63 3.24
C LEU A 99 -4.88 -4.84 3.55
N LYS A 100 -6.04 -5.39 3.17
CA LYS A 100 -7.34 -4.71 3.27
C LYS A 100 -8.28 -5.34 4.31
N ASP A 101 -7.98 -6.54 4.78
CA ASP A 101 -8.78 -7.23 5.79
C ASP A 101 -8.21 -7.05 7.20
N ALA A 102 -9.09 -7.19 8.19
CA ALA A 102 -8.73 -7.02 9.59
C ALA A 102 -7.81 -8.14 10.13
N ALA A 103 -7.86 -9.34 9.55
CA ALA A 103 -7.09 -10.48 10.06
C ALA A 103 -5.59 -10.31 9.77
N SER A 104 -5.26 -9.83 8.58
CA SER A 104 -3.91 -9.61 8.11
C SER A 104 -3.34 -8.29 8.62
N THR A 105 -4.19 -7.28 8.84
CA THR A 105 -3.76 -6.01 9.42
C THR A 105 -3.66 -6.03 10.95
N ALA A 106 -4.33 -6.96 11.64
CA ALA A 106 -4.27 -7.11 13.10
C ALA A 106 -2.84 -7.33 13.63
N ILE A 107 -1.94 -7.89 12.81
CA ILE A 107 -0.52 -8.06 13.14
C ILE A 107 0.15 -6.70 13.42
N TYR A 108 -0.32 -5.63 12.78
CA TYR A 108 0.21 -4.28 12.92
C TYR A 108 -0.58 -3.41 13.91
N GLY A 109 -1.50 -4.01 14.67
CA GLY A 109 -2.26 -3.33 15.72
C GLY A 109 -3.38 -2.42 15.22
N ALA A 110 -3.85 -1.52 16.08
CA ALA A 110 -5.05 -0.70 15.85
C ALA A 110 -4.95 0.22 14.63
N GLU A 111 -3.74 0.69 14.30
CA GLU A 111 -3.50 1.56 13.14
C GLU A 111 -3.66 0.82 11.80
N GLY A 112 -3.52 -0.52 11.80
CA GLY A 112 -3.82 -1.36 10.64
C GLY A 112 -5.32 -1.46 10.31
N GLY A 113 -6.20 -0.91 11.15
CA GLY A 113 -7.65 -0.89 10.90
C GLY A 113 -8.03 -0.12 9.62
N ASN A 114 -7.22 0.86 9.21
CA ASN A 114 -7.39 1.61 7.96
C ASN A 114 -6.73 0.92 6.74
N GLY A 115 -6.10 -0.24 6.94
CA GLY A 115 -5.30 -0.96 5.96
C GLY A 115 -3.79 -0.72 6.11
N VAL A 116 -3.02 -1.59 5.46
CA VAL A 116 -1.55 -1.59 5.50
C VAL A 116 -1.03 -1.69 4.06
N VAL A 117 0.03 -0.94 3.77
CA VAL A 117 0.71 -0.89 2.46
C VAL A 117 2.19 -1.15 2.66
#